data_AF-A0A2S6R600-F1
#
_entry.id   AF-A0A2S6R600-F1
#
_cell.length_a   1.000
_cell.length_b   1.000
_cell.length_c   1.000
_cell.angle_alpha   90.00
_cell.angle_beta   90.00
_cell.angle_gamma   90.00
#
_symmetry.space_group_name_H-M   'P 1'
#
loop_
_entity.id
_entity.type
_entity.pdbx_description
1 polymer ?
#
loop_
_entity_poly.entity_id
_entity_poly.type
_entity_poly.pdbx_seq_one_letter_code
_entity_poly.pdbx_strand_id
1 'polypeptide(L)'
;MLVAPGVISRFLGEAVPLWLMPVLGAGLLLFAAGLLRQILRRPLKRSEAILTIIMDDVWVIASILLLVLAPHWFSAAGQWLIGAVAFAVAALAVAQWIGLRRLDGDALPGSLRAPAR
;
A
#
# COMPACT_ATOMS: atom_id res chain seq x y z
N MET A 1 3.54 8.27 -18.06
CA MET A 1 2.47 7.62 -18.84
C MET A 1 2.30 8.34 -20.19
N LEU A 2 3.24 8.21 -21.13
CA LEU A 2 3.18 8.89 -22.44
C LEU A 2 3.61 8.02 -23.63
N VAL A 3 3.95 6.74 -23.44
CA VAL A 3 4.60 5.94 -24.51
C VAL A 3 3.69 4.87 -25.14
N ALA A 4 2.58 4.44 -24.50
CA ALA A 4 1.64 3.50 -25.14
C ALA A 4 0.27 3.46 -24.44
N PRO A 5 -0.65 4.41 -24.71
CA PRO A 5 -1.99 4.41 -24.11
C PRO A 5 -2.81 3.15 -24.49
N GLY A 6 -2.66 2.67 -25.73
CA GLY A 6 -3.44 1.55 -26.28
C GLY A 6 -3.08 0.17 -25.72
N VAL A 7 -1.82 -0.05 -25.35
CA VAL A 7 -1.37 -1.35 -24.79
C VAL A 7 -1.85 -1.47 -23.34
N ILE A 8 -1.74 -0.39 -22.58
CA ILE A 8 -2.13 -0.36 -21.17
C ILE A 8 -3.66 -0.45 -21.04
N SER A 9 -4.42 0.26 -21.90
CA SER A 9 -5.89 0.18 -21.91
C SER A 9 -6.41 -1.21 -22.26
N ARG A 10 -5.83 -1.90 -23.27
CA ARG A 10 -6.21 -3.30 -23.55
C ARG A 10 -5.89 -4.25 -22.41
N PHE A 11 -4.76 -4.04 -21.72
CA PHE A 11 -4.34 -4.89 -20.62
C PHE A 11 -5.19 -4.66 -19.36
N LEU A 12 -5.47 -3.40 -19.00
CA LEU A 12 -6.28 -3.05 -17.83
C LEU A 12 -7.77 -3.25 -18.06
N GLY A 13 -8.27 -2.99 -19.26
CA GLY A 13 -9.68 -3.01 -19.63
C GLY A 13 -10.04 -1.81 -20.51
N GLU A 14 -10.68 -2.04 -21.66
CA GLU A 14 -11.05 -0.96 -22.59
C GLU A 14 -12.13 -0.03 -22.03
N ALA A 15 -12.87 -0.48 -21.01
CA ALA A 15 -13.91 0.27 -20.32
C ALA A 15 -13.40 1.10 -19.13
N VAL A 16 -12.08 1.11 -18.84
CA VAL A 16 -11.53 1.91 -17.74
C VAL A 16 -11.70 3.41 -18.04
N PRO A 17 -12.32 4.19 -17.12
CA PRO A 17 -12.45 5.63 -17.30
C PRO A 17 -11.08 6.33 -17.40
N LEU A 18 -10.93 7.29 -18.32
CA LEU A 18 -9.66 7.99 -18.57
C LEU A 18 -9.09 8.70 -17.33
N TRP A 19 -9.95 9.18 -16.44
CA TRP A 19 -9.54 9.85 -15.18
C TRP A 19 -8.98 8.87 -14.14
N LEU A 20 -9.31 7.57 -14.24
CA LEU A 20 -8.92 6.56 -13.28
C LEU A 20 -7.48 6.07 -13.50
N MET A 21 -7.01 6.08 -14.74
CA MET A 21 -5.63 5.72 -15.09
C MET A 21 -4.56 6.55 -14.37
N PRO A 22 -4.58 7.90 -14.37
CA PRO A 22 -3.59 8.69 -13.64
C PRO A 22 -3.69 8.49 -12.13
N VAL A 23 -4.87 8.22 -11.58
CA VAL A 23 -5.05 7.90 -10.15
C VAL A 23 -4.38 6.58 -9.80
N LEU A 24 -4.60 5.54 -10.61
CA LEU A 24 -3.95 4.23 -10.45
C LEU A 24 -2.43 4.34 -10.57
N GLY A 25 -1.95 5.10 -11.56
CA GLY A 25 -0.53 5.36 -11.75
C GLY A 25 0.12 6.14 -10.60
N ALA A 26 -0.54 7.20 -10.12
CA ALA A 26 -0.07 8.01 -9.00
C ALA A 26 0.01 7.18 -7.70
N GLY A 27 -0.98 6.33 -7.46
CA GLY A 27 -0.95 5.46 -6.30
C GLY A 27 0.12 4.37 -6.36
N LEU A 28 0.40 3.80 -7.54
CA LEU A 28 1.56 2.91 -7.71
C LEU A 28 2.88 3.61 -7.39
N LEU A 29 3.04 4.87 -7.79
CA LEU A 29 4.22 5.67 -7.48
C LEU A 29 4.31 5.97 -5.97
N LEU A 30 3.20 6.28 -5.32
CA LEU A 30 3.10 6.45 -3.88
C LEU A 30 3.52 5.18 -3.13
N PHE A 31 3.02 4.02 -3.57
CA PHE A 31 3.41 2.72 -3.03
C PHE A 31 4.91 2.46 -3.19
N ALA A 32 5.45 2.65 -4.41
CA ALA A 32 6.87 2.47 -4.67
C ALA A 32 7.74 3.40 -3.81
N ALA A 33 7.31 4.66 -3.62
CA ALA A 33 7.98 5.61 -2.76
C ALA A 33 7.91 5.21 -1.27
N GLY A 34 6.78 4.65 -0.81
CA GLY A 34 6.61 4.09 0.52
C GLY A 34 7.60 2.95 0.78
N LEU A 35 7.65 1.98 -0.14
CA LEU A 35 8.59 0.85 -0.08
C LEU A 35 10.04 1.33 -0.05
N LEU A 36 10.40 2.26 -0.94
CA LEU A 36 11.76 2.79 -1.02
C LEU A 36 12.14 3.56 0.25
N ARG A 37 11.23 4.35 0.80
CA ARG A 37 11.44 5.07 2.07
C ARG A 37 11.63 4.10 3.23
N GLN A 38 10.87 3.00 3.26
CA GLN A 38 10.97 1.97 4.29
C GLN A 38 12.30 1.21 4.24
N ILE A 39 12.82 0.95 3.03
CA ILE A 39 14.14 0.34 2.84
C ILE A 39 15.26 1.31 3.24
N LEU A 40 15.13 2.60 2.89
CA LEU A 40 16.22 3.57 3.02
C LEU A 40 16.34 4.25 4.38
N ARG A 41 15.29 4.27 5.21
CA ARG A 41 15.31 5.04 6.48
C ARG A 41 15.40 4.15 7.71
N ARG A 42 16.44 4.37 8.50
CA ARG A 42 16.47 4.12 9.95
C ARG A 42 16.95 5.38 10.66
N PRO A 43 16.34 5.78 11.80
CA PRO A 43 15.15 5.24 12.46
C PRO A 43 13.83 5.80 11.89
N LEU A 44 12.79 4.97 11.77
CA LEU A 44 11.44 5.42 11.40
C LEU A 44 10.80 6.20 12.56
N LYS A 45 10.27 7.39 12.27
CA LYS A 45 9.44 8.13 13.22
C LYS A 45 8.04 7.52 13.28
N ARG A 46 7.48 7.38 14.48
CA ARG A 46 6.14 6.80 14.74
C ARG A 46 5.03 7.47 13.92
N SER A 47 5.07 8.80 13.80
CA SER A 47 4.07 9.57 13.02
C SER A 47 4.12 9.27 11.52
N GLU A 48 5.32 9.08 10.95
CA GLU A 48 5.48 8.72 9.54
C GLU A 48 4.98 7.30 9.26
N ALA A 49 5.21 6.37 10.20
CA ALA A 49 4.68 5.01 10.09
C ALA A 49 3.15 4.99 10.11
N ILE A 50 2.50 5.69 11.03
CA ILE A 50 1.03 5.74 11.11
C ILE A 50 0.43 6.34 9.84
N LEU A 51 1.00 7.43 9.32
CA LEU A 51 0.51 8.04 8.08
C LEU A 51 0.60 7.07 6.90
N THR A 52 1.70 6.32 6.80
CA THR A 52 1.90 5.34 5.72
C THR A 52 0.89 4.21 5.81
N ILE A 53 0.64 3.68 7.01
CA ILE A 53 -0.40 2.65 7.24
C ILE A 53 -1.78 3.13 6.80
N ILE A 54 -2.16 4.36 7.15
CA ILE A 54 -3.47 4.92 6.75
C ILE A 54 -3.57 5.04 5.22
N MET A 55 -2.51 5.50 4.55
CA MET A 55 -2.50 5.59 3.08
C MET A 55 -2.59 4.21 2.42
N ASP A 56 -1.87 3.22 2.95
CA ASP A 56 -1.89 1.84 2.48
C ASP A 56 -3.29 1.22 2.68
N ASP A 57 -3.92 1.41 3.84
CA ASP A 57 -5.27 0.91 4.13
C ASP A 57 -6.32 1.54 3.20
N VAL A 58 -6.28 2.85 3.00
CA VAL A 58 -7.17 3.55 2.07
C VAL A 58 -7.00 3.01 0.65
N TRP A 59 -5.77 2.76 0.22
CA TRP A 59 -5.48 2.19 -1.09
C TRP A 59 -6.06 0.78 -1.27
N VAL A 60 -5.91 -0.08 -0.26
CA VAL A 60 -6.45 -1.44 -0.26
C VAL A 60 -7.97 -1.42 -0.32
N ILE A 61 -8.62 -0.60 0.52
CA ILE A 61 -10.09 -0.48 0.53
C ILE A 61 -10.59 0.03 -0.81
N ALA A 62 -9.97 1.08 -1.37
CA ALA A 62 -10.34 1.61 -2.68
C ALA A 62 -10.19 0.57 -3.78
N SER A 63 -9.12 -0.23 -3.76
CA SER A 63 -8.88 -1.31 -4.72
C SER A 63 -9.96 -2.39 -4.63
N ILE A 64 -10.34 -2.80 -3.41
CA ILE A 64 -11.42 -3.78 -3.18
C ILE A 64 -12.75 -3.23 -3.71
N LEU A 65 -13.09 -1.98 -3.38
CA LEU A 65 -14.32 -1.34 -3.86
C LEU A 65 -14.37 -1.27 -5.38
N LEU A 66 -13.25 -0.94 -6.04
CA LEU A 66 -13.15 -0.91 -7.50
C LEU A 66 -13.46 -2.28 -8.11
N LEU A 67 -12.87 -3.34 -7.55
CA LEU A 67 -13.02 -4.71 -8.05
C LEU A 67 -14.43 -5.27 -7.79
N VAL A 68 -15.09 -4.88 -6.70
CA VAL A 68 -16.44 -5.35 -6.35
C VAL A 68 -17.53 -4.57 -7.06
N LEU A 69 -17.42 -3.23 -7.11
CA LEU A 69 -18.47 -2.37 -7.66
C LEU A 69 -18.36 -2.17 -9.18
N ALA A 70 -17.14 -2.23 -9.72
CA ALA A 70 -16.88 -2.01 -11.13
C ALA A 70 -15.96 -3.09 -11.76
N PRO A 71 -16.21 -4.40 -11.55
CA PRO A 71 -15.37 -5.46 -12.11
C PRO A 71 -15.31 -5.39 -13.64
N HIS A 72 -16.41 -4.98 -14.29
CA HIS A 72 -16.55 -4.87 -15.74
C HIS A 72 -15.67 -3.76 -16.36
N TRP A 73 -15.16 -2.82 -15.57
CA TRP A 73 -14.19 -1.83 -16.05
C TRP A 73 -12.83 -2.47 -16.34
N PHE A 74 -12.53 -3.57 -15.65
CA PHE A 74 -11.23 -4.21 -15.71
C PHE A 74 -11.28 -5.53 -16.47
N SER A 75 -10.27 -5.78 -17.30
CA SER A 75 -10.02 -7.10 -17.85
C SER A 75 -9.66 -8.08 -16.72
N ALA A 76 -9.74 -9.39 -16.97
CA ALA A 76 -9.30 -10.39 -16.01
C ALA A 76 -7.85 -10.18 -15.54
N ALA A 77 -6.95 -9.82 -16.46
CA ALA A 77 -5.56 -9.52 -16.13
C ALA A 77 -5.42 -8.24 -15.29
N GLY A 78 -6.21 -7.21 -15.58
CA GLY A 78 -6.27 -5.98 -14.81
C GLY A 78 -6.75 -6.21 -13.37
N GLN A 79 -7.76 -7.07 -13.18
CA GLN A 79 -8.27 -7.44 -11.87
C GLN A 79 -7.20 -8.18 -11.03
N TRP A 80 -6.52 -9.15 -11.62
CA TRP A 80 -5.41 -9.86 -10.96
C TRP A 80 -4.26 -8.91 -10.57
N LEU A 81 -3.91 -7.97 -11.45
CA LEU A 81 -2.87 -6.99 -11.17
C LEU A 81 -3.24 -6.10 -9.98
N ILE A 82 -4.44 -5.51 -10.01
CA ILE A 82 -4.93 -4.65 -8.92
C ILE A 82 -4.99 -5.45 -7.61
N GLY A 83 -5.52 -6.67 -7.66
CA GLY A 83 -5.59 -7.57 -6.50
C GLY A 83 -4.20 -7.92 -5.93
N ALA A 84 -3.23 -8.24 -6.78
CA ALA A 84 -1.86 -8.55 -6.35
C ALA A 84 -1.17 -7.35 -5.69
N VAL A 85 -1.34 -6.14 -6.26
CA VAL A 85 -0.80 -4.90 -5.68
C VAL A 85 -1.48 -4.61 -4.34
N ALA A 86 -2.81 -4.70 -4.26
CA ALA A 86 -3.54 -4.50 -3.01
C ALA A 86 -3.10 -5.50 -1.93
N PHE A 87 -2.86 -6.77 -2.28
CA PHE A 87 -2.35 -7.76 -1.34
C PHE A 87 -0.95 -7.42 -0.83
N ALA A 88 -0.05 -7.00 -1.72
CA ALA A 88 1.31 -6.59 -1.34
C ALA A 88 1.29 -5.37 -0.41
N VAL A 89 0.44 -4.37 -0.71
CA VAL A 89 0.24 -3.17 0.12
C VAL A 89 -0.27 -3.57 1.51
N ALA A 90 -1.29 -4.43 1.59
CA ALA A 90 -1.82 -4.91 2.86
C ALA A 90 -0.75 -5.65 3.70
N ALA A 91 0.08 -6.47 3.05
CA ALA A 91 1.18 -7.16 3.74
C ALA A 91 2.21 -6.17 4.32
N LEU A 92 2.53 -5.09 3.59
CA LEU A 92 3.41 -4.03 4.09
C LEU A 92 2.79 -3.25 5.25
N ALA A 93 1.50 -2.90 5.16
CA ALA A 93 0.78 -2.23 6.25
C ALA A 93 0.81 -3.08 7.54
N VAL A 94 0.59 -4.39 7.42
CA VAL A 94 0.72 -5.34 8.53
C VAL A 94 2.15 -5.37 9.09
N ALA A 95 3.17 -5.41 8.22
CA ALA A 95 4.56 -5.38 8.65
C ALA A 95 4.92 -4.06 9.37
N GLN A 96 4.42 -2.93 8.90
CA GLN A 96 4.57 -1.61 9.54
C GLN A 96 3.90 -1.59 10.92
N TRP A 97 2.71 -2.17 11.05
CA TRP A 97 2.00 -2.30 12.32
C TRP A 97 2.77 -3.17 13.34
N ILE A 98 3.34 -4.30 12.89
CA ILE A 98 4.20 -5.15 13.72
C ILE A 98 5.47 -4.39 14.13
N GLY A 99 6.09 -3.65 13.22
CA GLY A 99 7.25 -2.82 13.51
C GLY A 99 6.95 -1.74 14.56
N LEU A 100 5.80 -1.09 14.47
CA LEU A 100 5.36 -0.07 15.42
C LEU A 100 5.17 -0.66 16.83
N ARG A 101 4.54 -1.83 16.94
CA ARG A 101 4.34 -2.53 18.24
C ARG A 101 5.67 -2.89 18.91
N ARG A 102 6.71 -3.20 18.14
CA ARG A 102 8.05 -3.48 18.69
C ARG A 102 8.71 -2.22 19.25
N LEU A 103 8.57 -1.09 18.55
CA LEU A 103 9.07 0.21 19.04
C LEU A 103 8.36 0.66 20.33
N ASP A 104 7.05 0.46 20.43
CA ASP A 104 6.28 0.80 21.65
C ASP A 104 6.63 -0.14 22.82
N GLY A 105 7.04 -1.39 22.56
CA GLY A 105 7.50 -2.35 23.59
C GLY A 105 8.87 -2.02 24.19
N ASP A 106 9.79 -1.49 23.38
CA ASP A 106 11.12 -1.05 23.83
C ASP A 106 11.07 0.29 24.62
N ALA A 107 9.95 1.03 24.54
CA ALA A 107 9.72 2.26 25.27
C ALA A 107 9.23 2.05 26.72
N LEU A 108 9.04 0.80 27.17
CA LEU A 108 8.77 0.50 28.58
C LEU A 108 9.99 0.92 29.42
N PRO A 109 9.83 1.81 30.43
CA PRO A 109 10.94 2.25 31.26
C PRO A 109 11.57 1.03 31.96
N GLY A 110 12.91 0.99 31.98
CA GLY A 110 13.69 -0.08 32.62
C GLY A 110 13.40 -0.29 34.11
N SER A 111 12.53 0.51 34.72
CA SER A 111 12.04 0.38 36.09
C SER A 111 11.06 -0.79 36.32
N LEU A 112 10.53 -1.42 35.25
CA LEU A 112 9.67 -2.60 35.35
C LEU A 112 10.39 -3.94 35.10
N ARG A 113 11.71 -3.93 34.86
CA ARG A 113 12.50 -5.17 34.86
C ARG A 113 12.66 -5.61 36.31
N ALA A 114 11.78 -6.49 36.79
CA ALA A 114 11.96 -7.14 38.07
C ALA A 114 13.37 -7.79 38.11
N PRO A 115 14.16 -7.61 39.19
CA PRO A 115 15.42 -8.32 39.32
C PRO A 115 15.12 -9.81 39.48
N ALA A 116 15.59 -10.62 38.52
CA ALA A 116 15.65 -12.06 38.71
C ALA A 116 16.71 -12.31 39.79
N ARG A 117 16.23 -12.81 40.93
CA ARG A 117 17.02 -13.26 42.07
C ARG A 117 17.91 -14.45 41.69
#